data_AF-A0A7J2KWN6-F1
#
_entry.id   AF-A0A7J2KWN6-F1
#
_cell.length_a   1.000
_cell.length_b   1.000
_cell.length_c   1.000
_cell.angle_alpha   90.00
_cell.angle_beta   90.00
_cell.angle_gamma   90.00
#
_symmetry.space_group_name_H-M   'P 1'
#
loop_
_entity.id
_entity.type
_entity.pdbx_description
1 polymer ?
#
loop_
_entity_poly.entity_id
_entity_poly.type
_entity_poly.pdbx_seq_one_letter_code
_entity_poly.pdbx_strand_id
1 'polypeptide(L)' 'MLLTRDYDFANILLCPPQDFHGIIILKVHPPVVEKLISSLESVLKATEDFRGKVFVVMEDRIRVLE' A
#
# COMPACT_ATOMS: atom_id res chain seq x y z
N MET A 1 -5.18 -6.31 -7.78
CA MET A 1 -4.45 -5.46 -6.82
C MET A 1 -5.39 -4.39 -6.34
N LEU A 2 -5.42 -4.09 -5.04
CA LEU A 2 -6.23 -3.02 -4.46
C LEU A 2 -5.33 -1.83 -4.14
N LEU A 3 -5.71 -0.63 -4.58
CA LEU A 3 -5.05 0.62 -4.22
C LEU A 3 -6.06 1.49 -3.45
N THR A 4 -5.72 1.86 -2.23
CA THR A 4 -6.59 2.65 -1.37
C THR A 4 -5.81 3.65 -0.53
N ARG A 5 -6.52 4.61 0.08
CA ARG A 5 -6.00 5.49 1.12
C ARG A 5 -6.59 5.19 2.50
N ASP A 6 -7.54 4.25 2.53
CA ASP A 6 -8.22 3.81 3.74
C ASP A 6 -7.34 2.83 4.51
N TYR A 7 -7.00 3.18 5.74
CA TYR A 7 -6.12 2.38 6.59
C TYR A 7 -6.81 1.14 7.17
N ASP A 8 -8.14 1.04 7.12
CA ASP A 8 -8.87 -0.12 7.64
C ASP A 8 -8.54 -1.40 6.86
N PHE A 9 -8.11 -1.27 5.60
CA PHE A 9 -7.58 -2.37 4.79
C PHE A 9 -6.22 -2.91 5.28
N ALA A 10 -5.57 -2.26 6.26
CA ALA A 10 -4.37 -2.79 6.91
C ALA A 10 -4.70 -3.88 7.95
N ASN A 11 -5.97 -4.07 8.29
CA ASN A 11 -6.40 -5.13 9.20
C ASN A 11 -6.47 -6.47 8.46
N ILE A 12 -5.39 -7.24 8.50
CA ILE A 12 -5.27 -8.53 7.80
C ILE A 12 -6.25 -9.61 8.30
N LEU A 13 -6.88 -9.44 9.47
CA LEU A 13 -7.90 -10.37 9.95
C LEU A 13 -9.27 -10.11 9.31
N LEU A 14 -9.59 -8.84 9.05
CA LEU A 14 -10.83 -8.42 8.39
C LEU A 14 -10.69 -8.37 6.87
N CYS A 15 -9.49 -8.10 6.38
CA CYS A 15 -9.14 -8.04 4.97
C CYS A 15 -7.88 -8.91 4.72
N PRO A 16 -8.05 -10.25 4.62
CA PRO A 16 -6.93 -11.15 4.41
C PRO A 16 -6.22 -10.84 3.09
N PRO A 17 -4.91 -10.56 3.09
CA PRO A 17 -4.22 -10.14 1.87
C PRO A 17 -4.10 -11.26 0.85
N GLN A 18 -4.27 -12.52 1.26
CA GLN A 18 -4.29 -13.71 0.39
C GLN A 18 -5.47 -13.71 -0.60
N ASP A 19 -6.57 -13.04 -0.27
CA ASP A 19 -7.75 -12.92 -1.13
C ASP A 19 -7.56 -11.86 -2.24
N PHE A 20 -6.44 -11.13 -2.20
CA PHE A 20 -6.08 -10.09 -3.14
C PHE A 20 -4.74 -10.41 -3.81
N HIS A 21 -4.55 -9.88 -5.02
CA HIS A 21 -3.24 -9.91 -5.68
C HIS A 21 -2.19 -9.01 -5.01
N GLY A 22 -2.53 -8.37 -3.88
CA GLY A 22 -1.76 -7.33 -3.19
C GLY A 22 -2.61 -6.10 -2.90
N ILE A 23 -2.36 -5.47 -1.76
CA ILE A 23 -3.03 -4.26 -1.29
C ILE A 23 -1.98 -3.16 -1.09
N ILE A 24 -2.19 -1.98 -1.66
CA ILE A 24 -1.36 -0.79 -1.45
C ILE A 24 -2.22 0.27 -0.77
N ILE A 25 -1.76 0.74 0.38
CA ILE A 25 -2.42 1.77 1.20
C ILE A 25 -1.52 3.01 1.20
N LEU A 26 -1.95 4.08 0.53
CA LEU A 26 -1.23 5.35 0.48
C LEU A 26 -1.59 6.22 1.70
N LYS A 27 -0.69 6.27 2.68
CA LYS A 27 -0.79 7.07 3.90
C LYS A 27 0.14 8.29 3.83
N VAL A 28 -0.12 9.15 2.85
CA VAL A 28 0.61 10.41 2.61
C VAL A 28 -0.23 11.57 3.13
N HIS A 29 0.37 12.46 3.92
CA HIS A 29 -0.30 13.65 4.45
C HIS A 29 0.61 14.89 4.38
N PRO A 30 0.17 16.00 3.76
CA PRO A 30 -1.12 16.17 3.07
C PRO A 30 -1.20 15.33 1.78
N PRO A 31 -2.40 14.90 1.35
CA PRO A 31 -2.59 14.04 0.19
C PRO A 31 -2.52 14.81 -1.13
N VAL A 32 -1.37 15.44 -1.34
CA VAL A 32 -1.05 16.18 -2.55
C VAL A 32 -0.82 15.16 -3.68
N VAL A 33 -1.39 15.42 -4.86
CA VAL A 33 -1.44 14.46 -5.98
C VAL A 33 -0.04 14.00 -6.37
N GLU A 34 0.91 14.93 -6.46
CA GLU A 34 2.30 14.67 -6.81
C GLU A 34 2.97 13.72 -5.80
N LYS A 35 2.68 13.88 -4.51
CA LYS A 35 3.19 12.99 -3.46
C LYS A 35 2.56 11.60 -3.51
N LEU A 36 1.28 11.51 -3.85
CA LEU A 36 0.60 10.21 -4.00
C LEU A 36 1.15 9.44 -5.19
N ILE A 37 1.36 10.11 -6.33
CA ILE A 37 1.96 9.51 -7.53
C ILE A 37 3.40 9.06 -7.23
N SER A 38 4.23 9.91 -6.64
CA SER A 38 5.62 9.54 -6.33
C SER A 38 5.74 8.39 -5.33
N SER A 39 4.83 8.34 -4.35
CA SER A 39 4.75 7.24 -3.37
C SER A 39 4.35 5.92 -4.04
N LEU A 40 3.35 5.97 -4.93
CA LEU A 40 2.94 4.80 -5.70
C LEU A 40 4.06 4.31 -6.63
N GLU A 41 4.71 5.21 -7.37
CA GLU A 41 5.85 4.84 -8.22
C GLU A 41 6.97 4.19 -7.42
N SER A 42 7.26 4.70 -6.23
CA SER A 42 8.31 4.17 -5.37
C SER A 42 8.03 2.74 -4.96
N VAL A 43 6.78 2.41 -4.58
CA VAL A 43 6.42 1.04 -4.20
C VAL A 43 6.45 0.09 -5.40
N LEU A 44 6.00 0.55 -6.58
CA LEU A 44 5.99 -0.24 -7.81
C LEU A 44 7.41 -0.54 -8.33
N LYS A 45 8.36 0.40 -8.15
CA LYS A 45 9.77 0.20 -8.53
C LYS A 45 10.53 -0.68 -7.54
N ALA A 46 10.17 -0.62 -6.25
CA ALA A 46 10.88 -1.34 -5.19
C ALA A 46 10.41 -2.79 -4.99
N THR A 47 9.26 -3.17 -5.57
CA THR A 47 8.59 -4.44 -5.27
C THR A 47 8.28 -5.20 -6.56
N GLU A 48 8.78 -6.43 -6.66
CA GLU A 48 8.48 -7.33 -7.79
C GLU A 48 7.27 -8.24 -7.50
N ASP A 49 7.02 -8.58 -6.23
CA ASP A 49 5.95 -9.49 -5.81
C ASP A 49 5.02 -8.87 -4.75
N PHE A 50 3.78 -8.66 -5.16
CA PHE A 50 2.70 -8.06 -4.36
C PHE A 50 1.73 -9.10 -3.78
N ARG A 51 1.80 -10.36 -4.21
CA ARG A 51 0.77 -11.35 -3.90
C ARG A 51 0.72 -11.63 -2.39
N GLY A 52 -0.47 -11.60 -1.80
CA GLY A 52 -0.64 -11.93 -0.39
C GLY A 52 -0.08 -10.91 0.58
N LYS A 53 0.27 -9.69 0.13
CA LYS A 53 0.92 -8.65 0.95
C LYS A 53 0.11 -7.37 1.01
N VAL A 54 0.21 -6.66 2.14
CA VAL A 54 -0.27 -5.28 2.30
C VAL A 54 0.91 -4.33 2.42
N PHE A 55 0.98 -3.34 1.53
CA PHE A 55 1.99 -2.29 1.53
C PHE A 55 1.37 -1.01 2.06
N VAL A 56 1.77 -0.57 3.24
CA VAL A 56 1.42 0.75 3.78
C VAL A 56 2.55 1.72 3.42
N VAL A 57 2.26 2.61 2.47
CA VAL A 57 3.22 3.58 1.92
C VAL A 57 3.02 4.92 2.61
N MET A 58 4.04 5.36 3.34
CA MET A 58 4.13 6.66 4.00
C MET A 58 5.20 7.51 3.29
N GLU A 59 5.29 8.80 3.61
CA GLU A 59 6.21 9.71 2.90
C GLU A 59 7.68 9.27 2.93
N ASP A 60 8.10 8.63 4.02
CA ASP A 60 9.50 8.28 4.31
C ASP A 60 9.78 6.77 4.30
N ARG A 61 8.73 5.93 4.24
CA ARG A 61 8.87 4.48 4.44
C ARG A 61 7.74 3.68 3.83
N ILE A 62 8.05 2.43 3.50
CA ILE A 62 7.07 1.40 3.13
C ILE A 62 7.06 0.34 4.21
N ARG A 63 5.88 0.04 4.77
CA ARG A 63 5.68 -1.08 5.71
C ARG A 63 4.93 -2.20 5.01
N VAL A 64 5.42 -3.42 5.13
CA VAL A 64 4.78 -4.63 4.58
C VAL A 64 4.13 -5.43 5.72
N LEU A 65 2.91 -5.93 5.49
CA LEU A 65 2.19 -6.85 6.38
C LEU A 65 1.86 -8.13 5.59
N GLU A 66 2.04 -9.28 6.24
CA GLU A 66 1.87 -10.64 5.69
C GLU A 66 1.21 -11.55 6.72
#